data_AF-A0A3D0Z812-F1
#
_entry.id   AF-A0A3D0Z812-F1
#
_cell.length_a   1.000
_cell.length_b   1.000
_cell.length_c   1.000
_cell.angle_alpha   90.00
_cell.angle_beta   90.00
_cell.angle_gamma   90.00
#
_symmetry.space_group_name_H-M   'P 1'
#
loop_
_entity.id
_entity.type
_entity.pdbx_description
1 polymer ?
#
loop_
_entity_poly.entity_id
_entity_poly.type
_entity_poly.pdbx_seq_one_letter_code
_entity_poly.pdbx_strand_id
1 'polypeptide(L)'
;MNGAKTLSPERIAEIKAFKNTNFTDCPVMTDEELKRLRPRHPEYFKPVKKAIQIRLDADILAWFKGFGKGYQSRINAVLREVMLQNTQS
;
A
#
# COMPACT_ATOMS: atom_id res chain seq x y z
N MET A 1 16.05 17.09 -13.08
CA MET A 1 16.34 15.72 -12.61
C MET A 1 16.45 15.77 -11.10
N ASN A 2 15.77 14.85 -10.40
CA ASN A 2 15.45 14.90 -8.98
C ASN A 2 16.67 14.75 -8.07
N GLY A 3 17.12 15.84 -7.47
CA GLY A 3 18.06 15.84 -6.35
C GLY A 3 17.36 15.48 -5.04
N ALA A 4 16.95 14.23 -4.89
CA ALA A 4 16.40 13.76 -3.61
C ALA A 4 17.51 13.88 -2.55
N LYS A 5 17.40 14.88 -1.67
CA LYS A 5 18.26 15.06 -0.50
C LYS A 5 17.97 13.89 0.44
N THR A 6 18.68 12.78 0.28
CA THR A 6 18.58 11.63 1.18
C THR A 6 19.10 12.05 2.54
N LEU A 7 18.34 11.78 3.60
CA LEU A 7 18.75 12.04 4.98
C LEU A 7 20.10 11.39 5.26
N SER A 8 21.00 12.09 5.96
CA SER A 8 22.29 11.52 6.35
C SER A 8 22.07 10.29 7.24
N PRO A 9 22.97 9.29 7.20
CA PRO A 9 22.88 8.11 8.06
C PRO A 9 22.79 8.46 9.55
N GLU A 10 23.49 9.51 9.97
CA GLU A 10 23.47 10.05 11.33
C GLU A 10 22.08 10.57 11.72
N ARG A 11 21.43 11.34 10.84
CA ARG A 11 20.07 11.85 11.08
C ARG A 11 19.05 10.73 11.14
N ILE A 12 19.22 9.67 10.36
CA ILE A 12 18.37 8.49 10.42
C ILE A 12 18.54 7.76 11.76
N ALA A 13 19.77 7.64 12.27
CA ALA A 13 20.04 7.03 13.56
C ALA A 13 19.40 7.83 14.71
N GLU A 14 19.51 9.16 14.66
CA GLU A 14 18.88 10.07 15.62
C GLU A 14 17.35 9.95 15.63
N ILE A 15 16.71 9.97 14.45
CA ILE A 15 15.26 9.81 14.31
C ILE A 15 14.80 8.45 14.88
N LYS A 16 15.56 7.38 14.62
CA LYS A 16 15.24 6.04 15.15
C LYS A 16 15.42 5.93 16.66
N ALA A 17 16.38 6.68 17.23
CA ALA A 17 16.64 6.69 18.66
C ALA A 17 15.65 7.57 19.44
N PHE A 18 15.04 8.56 18.78
CA PHE A 18 14.05 9.44 19.40
C PHE A 18 12.83 8.67 19.92
N LYS A 19 12.55 8.80 21.22
CA LYS A 19 11.35 8.29 21.86
C LYS A 19 10.61 9.48 22.46
N ASN A 20 9.42 9.77 21.95
CA ASN A 20 8.58 10.76 22.59
C ASN A 20 8.01 10.15 23.89
N THR A 21 8.28 10.82 25.01
CA THR A 21 7.81 10.43 26.34
C THR A 21 6.75 11.38 26.88
N ASN A 22 6.49 12.49 26.21
CA ASN A 22 5.48 13.47 26.61
C ASN A 22 4.28 13.45 25.66
N PHE A 23 3.12 13.15 26.19
CA PHE A 23 1.85 13.08 25.47
C PHE A 23 0.77 13.98 26.11
N THR A 24 1.15 14.95 26.95
CA THR A 24 0.20 15.80 27.67
C THR A 24 -0.70 16.63 26.75
N ASP A 25 -0.26 16.90 25.53
CA ASP A 25 -0.95 17.66 24.49
C ASP A 25 -1.78 16.77 23.53
N CYS A 26 -1.69 15.45 23.63
CA CYS A 26 -2.37 14.50 22.75
C CYS A 26 -3.50 13.79 23.53
N PRO A 27 -4.78 13.99 23.17
CA PRO A 27 -5.87 13.28 23.84
C PRO A 27 -5.75 11.77 23.60
N VAL A 28 -5.94 10.98 24.66
CA VAL A 28 -5.99 9.51 24.56
C VAL A 28 -7.28 9.13 23.84
N MET A 29 -7.16 8.38 22.74
CA MET A 29 -8.31 7.89 21.98
C MET A 29 -8.72 6.51 22.48
N THR A 30 -10.01 6.26 22.60
CA THR A 30 -10.55 4.92 22.93
C THR A 30 -10.56 4.01 21.69
N ASP A 31 -10.59 2.70 21.90
CA ASP A 31 -10.66 1.71 20.80
C ASP A 31 -11.92 1.89 19.94
N GLU A 32 -13.03 2.33 20.54
CA GLU A 32 -14.29 2.60 19.83
C GLU A 32 -14.17 3.80 18.91
N GLU A 33 -13.55 4.89 19.37
CA GLU A 33 -13.28 6.07 18.57
C GLU A 33 -12.28 5.75 17.46
N LEU A 34 -11.24 4.98 17.76
CA LEU A 34 -10.23 4.56 16.79
C LEU A 34 -10.86 3.78 15.64
N LYS A 35 -11.82 2.88 15.94
CA LYS A 35 -12.54 2.09 14.94
C LYS A 35 -13.40 2.95 14.00
N ARG A 36 -13.80 4.16 14.43
CA ARG A 36 -14.57 5.09 13.60
C ARG A 36 -13.70 5.83 12.58
N LEU A 37 -12.38 5.86 12.77
CA LEU A 37 -11.47 6.54 11.85
C LEU A 37 -11.53 5.92 10.46
N ARG A 38 -11.67 6.78 9.45
CA ARG A 38 -11.54 6.40 8.04
C ARG A 38 -10.31 7.09 7.46
N PRO A 39 -9.56 6.45 6.56
CA PRO A 39 -8.49 7.11 5.84
C PRO A 39 -9.02 8.40 5.19
N ARG A 40 -8.40 9.54 5.51
CA ARG A 40 -8.70 10.81 4.84
C ARG A 40 -8.45 10.72 3.33
N HIS A 41 -7.55 9.84 2.94
CA HIS A 41 -7.17 9.54 1.56
C HIS A 41 -7.34 8.04 1.28
N PRO A 42 -8.56 7.59 0.91
CA PRO A 42 -8.83 6.20 0.55
C PRO A 42 -7.95 5.68 -0.59
N GLU A 43 -7.48 6.57 -1.48
CA GLU A 43 -6.62 6.27 -2.62
C GLU A 43 -5.25 5.70 -2.22
N TYR A 44 -4.78 5.97 -1.00
CA TYR A 44 -3.52 5.42 -0.48
C TYR A 44 -3.69 4.11 0.29
N PHE A 45 -4.94 3.68 0.53
CA PHE A 45 -5.19 2.40 1.17
C PHE A 45 -4.80 1.25 0.24
N LYS A 46 -3.73 0.54 0.58
CA LYS A 46 -3.27 -0.64 -0.16
C LYS A 46 -4.08 -1.86 0.30
N PRO A 47 -4.86 -2.49 -0.60
CA PRO A 47 -5.56 -3.73 -0.29
C PRO A 47 -4.60 -4.81 0.18
N VAL A 48 -4.99 -5.56 1.21
CA VAL A 48 -4.21 -6.71 1.69
C VAL A 48 -4.16 -7.78 0.59
N LYS A 49 -2.96 -8.06 0.09
CA LYS A 49 -2.74 -9.10 -0.91
C LYS A 49 -2.67 -10.46 -0.22
N LYS A 50 -3.47 -11.42 -0.68
CA LYS A 50 -3.36 -12.82 -0.26
C LYS A 50 -2.56 -13.59 -1.31
N ALA A 51 -1.53 -14.31 -0.89
CA ALA A 51 -0.79 -15.21 -1.76
C ALA A 51 -1.61 -16.48 -1.98
N ILE A 52 -2.14 -16.65 -3.18
CA ILE A 52 -2.92 -17.84 -3.58
C ILE A 52 -2.31 -18.44 -4.85
N GLN A 53 -2.54 -19.74 -5.05
CA GLN A 53 -2.20 -20.41 -6.30
C GLN A 53 -3.42 -20.43 -7.21
N ILE A 54 -3.29 -19.85 -8.40
CA ILE A 54 -4.31 -19.86 -9.45
C ILE A 54 -3.68 -20.35 -10.75
N ARG A 55 -4.48 -21.00 -11.60
CA ARG A 55 -4.09 -21.32 -12.97
C ARG A 55 -4.57 -20.20 -13.89
N LEU A 56 -3.69 -19.81 -14.82
CA LEU A 56 -3.95 -18.83 -15.86
C LEU A 56 -3.58 -19.47 -17.19
N ASP A 57 -4.26 -19.08 -18.26
CA ASP A 57 -3.92 -19.54 -19.60
C ASP A 57 -2.51 -19.12 -20.00
N ALA A 58 -1.85 -19.98 -20.80
CA ALA A 58 -0.44 -19.84 -21.12
C ALA A 58 -0.15 -18.59 -21.96
N ASP A 59 -1.05 -18.24 -22.86
CA ASP A 59 -1.01 -17.04 -23.72
C ASP A 59 -1.20 -15.75 -22.91
N ILE A 60 -2.16 -15.72 -21.99
CA ILE A 60 -2.38 -14.59 -21.07
C ILE A 60 -1.12 -14.38 -20.21
N LEU A 61 -0.57 -15.46 -19.66
CA LEU A 61 0.65 -15.38 -18.85
C LEU A 61 1.85 -14.88 -19.68
N ALA A 62 1.99 -15.37 -20.92
CA ALA A 62 3.05 -14.94 -21.83
C ALA A 62 2.93 -13.44 -22.17
N TRP A 63 1.72 -12.98 -22.47
CA TRP A 63 1.43 -11.56 -22.73
C TRP A 63 1.81 -10.68 -21.55
N PHE A 64 1.38 -11.05 -20.33
CA PHE A 64 1.71 -10.28 -19.13
C PHE A 64 3.22 -10.27 -18.82
N LYS A 65 3.92 -11.40 -19.04
CA LYS A 65 5.38 -11.47 -18.87
C LYS A 65 6.14 -10.59 -19.86
N GLY A 66 5.56 -10.33 -21.04
CA GLY A 66 6.14 -9.40 -22.03
C GLY A 66 6.36 -7.98 -21.51
N PHE A 67 5.60 -7.53 -20.50
CA PHE A 67 5.79 -6.23 -19.85
C PHE A 67 6.92 -6.17 -18.83
N GLY A 68 7.64 -7.28 -18.60
CA GLY A 68 8.79 -7.36 -17.70
C GLY A 68 8.44 -7.42 -16.21
N LYS A 69 9.30 -6.83 -15.37
CA LYS A 69 9.15 -6.88 -13.91
C LYS A 69 7.83 -6.24 -13.47
N GLY A 70 7.07 -6.95 -12.64
CA GLY A 70 5.80 -6.46 -12.10
C GLY A 70 4.54 -6.97 -12.81
N TYR A 71 4.66 -7.95 -13.72
CA TYR A 71 3.52 -8.56 -14.40
C TYR A 71 2.42 -9.06 -13.45
N GLN A 72 2.79 -9.64 -12.30
CA GLN A 72 1.82 -10.08 -11.28
C GLN A 72 1.01 -8.91 -10.69
N SER A 73 1.63 -7.74 -10.52
CA SER A 73 0.91 -6.55 -10.04
C SER A 73 -0.04 -6.00 -11.09
N ARG A 74 0.30 -6.13 -12.38
CA ARG A 74 -0.60 -5.77 -13.50
C ARG A 74 -1.80 -6.71 -13.58
N ILE A 75 -1.59 -8.02 -13.45
CA ILE A 75 -2.69 -9.00 -13.39
C ILE A 75 -3.68 -8.61 -12.28
N ASN A 76 -3.17 -8.32 -11.08
CA ASN A 76 -4.01 -7.89 -9.96
C ASN A 76 -4.74 -6.55 -10.21
N ALA A 77 -4.15 -5.63 -10.98
CA ALA A 77 -4.79 -4.36 -11.32
C ALA A 77 -5.97 -4.57 -12.29
N VAL A 78 -5.80 -5.40 -13.31
CA VAL A 78 -6.87 -5.75 -14.27
C VAL A 78 -8.02 -6.46 -13.55
N LEU A 79 -7.73 -7.44 -12.68
CA LEU A 79 -8.76 -8.12 -11.90
C LEU A 79 -9.56 -7.16 -11.00
N ARG A 80 -8.89 -6.14 -10.45
CA ARG A 80 -9.53 -5.10 -9.63
C ARG A 80 -10.45 -4.21 -10.46
N GLU A 81 -10.03 -3.81 -11.65
CA GLU A 81 -10.84 -3.00 -12.56
C GLU A 81 -12.13 -3.73 -12.94
N VAL A 82 -12.02 -4.99 -13.35
CA VAL A 82 -13.18 -5.84 -13.67
C VAL A 82 -14.12 -5.98 -12.47
N MET A 83 -13.58 -6.23 -11.28
CA MET A 83 -14.38 -6.31 -10.05
C MET A 83 -15.17 -5.01 -9.79
N LEU A 84 -14.54 -3.84 -9.94
CA LEU A 84 -15.18 -2.54 -9.71
C LEU A 84 -16.27 -2.25 -10.75
N GLN A 85 -16.02 -2.55 -12.04
CA GLN A 85 -17.01 -2.41 -13.10
C GLN A 85 -18.26 -3.26 -12.83
N ASN A 86 -18.07 -4.52 -12.41
CA ASN A 86 -19.18 -5.42 -12.09
C ASN A 86 -19.93 -5.07 -10.80
N THR A 87 -19.35 -4.24 -9.92
CA THR A 87 -20.00 -3.82 -8.66
C THR A 87 -20.75 -2.49 -8.81
N GLN A 88 -20.55 -1.76 -9.91
CA GLN A 88 -21.17 -0.46 -10.18
C GLN A 88 -22.35 -0.53 -11.17
N SER A 89 -22.69 -1.74 -11.65
CA SER A 89 -23.95 -2.05 -12.37
C SER A 89 -24.96 -2.66 -11.40
#